data_AF-A0A954WMT9-F1
#
_entry.id   AF-A0A954WMT9-F1
#
_cell.length_a   1.000
_cell.length_b   1.000
_cell.length_c   1.000
_cell.angle_alpha   90.00
_cell.angle_beta   90.00
_cell.angle_gamma   90.00
#
_symmetry.space_group_name_H-M   'P 1'
#
loop_
_entity.id
_entity.type
_entity.pdbx_description
1 polymer ?
#
loop_
_entity_poly.entity_id
_entity_poly.type
_entity_poly.pdbx_seq_one_letter_code
_entity_poly.pdbx_strand_id
1 'polypeptide(L)'
;EERIDASADPARPDVVLFNGGFFASPELRTRLVEALSRWFSTPEHNWSPILLDNDRLDLAVARGAAYYGMVRRGEGVKIAASLARSYYIDVDTEPPAAVCIAPGNAEPGQEIELTDTPFTLAISQPVEFPLLVSSTRLSDRPGDLVPIDREQMTPLPPIRTVLKTGRKKQAETVDVRLHTRLTEIGTLDLWLSEVGGERSWRLQFDVRSATQTDVAAHESAAEQQGVLDETAWKAAFDQLTTVFGQSGAEKPDGLNRRLTDALESPRDEWPPSLLRRMWEALMELSDGRRKSAAHEARWLNLLGFSLRPGYGLAVDDWRVAETWRAVQGRLAFNTPACRNEALILWRRIAGGLSRGQQLAVAEPMLAAVRALHRRYATGKSRAGDVSIDPSEAPEVWRLLGSLELLSVPVKLEIGRLIVDLLDKRKLDKVHSAMAWTLGRLGQRVPVYGPLNTVVPREQAAEWLEALLRRDLDNRTG
;
A
#
# COMPACT_ATOMS: atom_id res chain seq x y z
N GLU A 1 -33.62 15.33 -26.10
CA GLU A 1 -33.25 16.59 -25.42
C GLU A 1 -34.28 16.85 -24.33
N GLU A 2 -34.06 16.29 -23.14
CA GLU A 2 -34.82 16.69 -21.94
C GLU A 2 -34.00 17.79 -21.25
N ARG A 3 -34.57 18.99 -21.17
CA ARG A 3 -33.97 20.13 -20.46
C ARG A 3 -33.94 19.82 -18.97
N ILE A 4 -32.75 19.73 -18.40
CA ILE A 4 -32.55 19.75 -16.94
C ILE A 4 -32.93 21.16 -16.48
N ASP A 5 -33.95 21.23 -15.62
CA ASP A 5 -34.50 22.46 -15.07
C ASP A 5 -33.50 23.16 -14.14
N ALA A 6 -33.35 24.48 -14.26
CA ALA A 6 -32.33 25.27 -13.56
C ALA A 6 -32.67 25.55 -12.07
N SER A 7 -33.64 24.83 -11.52
CA SER A 7 -34.10 24.90 -10.12
C SER A 7 -33.57 23.76 -9.24
N ALA A 8 -32.75 22.86 -9.79
CA ALA A 8 -32.29 21.66 -9.11
C ALA A 8 -31.28 21.98 -7.99
N ASP A 9 -31.59 21.54 -6.77
CA ASP A 9 -30.63 21.43 -5.68
C ASP A 9 -29.50 20.49 -6.12
N PRO A 10 -28.23 20.96 -6.24
CA PRO A 10 -27.12 20.14 -6.71
C PRO A 10 -26.81 18.94 -5.80
N ALA A 11 -27.37 18.89 -4.60
CA ALA A 11 -27.27 17.75 -3.69
C ALA A 11 -28.33 16.64 -3.93
N ARG A 12 -29.38 16.89 -4.73
CA ARG A 12 -30.47 15.94 -4.97
C ARG A 12 -30.15 14.99 -6.14
N PRO A 13 -30.02 13.67 -5.93
CA PRO A 13 -29.60 12.75 -6.98
C PRO A 13 -30.75 12.35 -7.91
N ASP A 14 -30.76 12.81 -9.16
CA ASP A 14 -31.85 12.51 -10.12
C ASP A 14 -31.95 11.02 -10.49
N VAL A 15 -30.83 10.31 -10.46
CA VAL A 15 -30.72 8.93 -10.93
C VAL A 15 -29.92 8.08 -9.93
N VAL A 16 -30.37 6.86 -9.68
CA VAL A 16 -29.69 5.87 -8.84
C VAL A 16 -29.42 4.60 -9.64
N LEU A 17 -28.16 4.18 -9.66
CA LEU A 17 -27.71 2.90 -10.19
C LEU A 17 -27.22 2.00 -9.04
N PHE A 18 -27.82 0.84 -8.87
CA PHE A 18 -27.38 -0.14 -7.88
C PHE A 18 -26.26 -1.03 -8.44
N ASN A 19 -25.22 -1.28 -7.64
CA ASN A 19 -24.08 -2.13 -7.99
C ASN A 19 -23.63 -2.98 -6.79
N GLY A 20 -23.18 -4.20 -7.03
CA GLY A 20 -22.62 -5.10 -6.02
C GLY A 20 -23.66 -6.00 -5.33
N GLY A 21 -23.19 -7.14 -4.83
CA GLY A 21 -24.03 -8.20 -4.27
C GLY A 21 -24.84 -7.81 -3.02
N PHE A 22 -24.44 -6.75 -2.31
CA PHE A 22 -25.22 -6.21 -1.19
C PHE A 22 -26.62 -5.77 -1.62
N PHE A 23 -26.73 -5.13 -2.78
CA PHE A 23 -28.01 -4.67 -3.31
C PHE A 23 -28.77 -5.75 -4.07
N ALA A 24 -28.37 -7.04 -4.00
CA ALA A 24 -29.17 -8.13 -4.53
C ALA A 24 -30.52 -8.27 -3.81
N SER A 25 -30.57 -7.95 -2.50
CA SER A 25 -31.80 -7.91 -1.71
C SER A 25 -32.70 -6.73 -2.14
N PRO A 26 -33.94 -7.01 -2.59
CA PRO A 26 -34.91 -5.96 -2.90
C PRO A 26 -35.23 -5.08 -1.68
N GLU A 27 -35.26 -5.65 -0.48
CA GLU A 27 -35.59 -4.94 0.76
C GLU A 27 -34.56 -3.84 1.06
N LEU A 28 -33.28 -4.12 0.85
CA LEU A 28 -32.20 -3.14 1.03
C LEU A 28 -32.27 -2.02 -0.01
N ARG A 29 -32.58 -2.36 -1.27
CA ARG A 29 -32.78 -1.35 -2.33
C ARG A 29 -33.94 -0.43 -1.98
N THR A 30 -35.10 -1.00 -1.64
CA THR A 30 -36.29 -0.24 -1.23
C THR A 30 -35.98 0.66 -0.05
N ARG A 31 -35.32 0.15 0.99
CA ARG A 31 -34.99 0.94 2.18
C ARG A 31 -34.05 2.12 1.89
N LEU A 32 -33.10 1.96 0.95
CA LEU A 32 -32.22 3.03 0.50
C LEU A 32 -33.00 4.09 -0.27
N VAL A 33 -33.85 3.68 -1.22
CA VAL A 33 -34.68 4.61 -2.00
C VAL A 33 -35.61 5.39 -1.08
N GLU A 34 -36.26 4.73 -0.12
CA GLU A 34 -37.08 5.42 0.89
C GLU A 34 -36.29 6.44 1.71
N ALA A 35 -35.03 6.14 2.05
CA ALA A 35 -34.17 7.07 2.78
C ALA A 35 -33.84 8.30 1.93
N LEU A 36 -33.42 8.08 0.67
CA LEU A 36 -33.12 9.14 -0.28
C LEU A 36 -34.35 10.01 -0.54
N SER A 37 -35.50 9.38 -0.80
CA SER A 37 -36.77 10.09 -0.99
C SER A 37 -37.11 10.97 0.21
N ARG A 38 -36.97 10.48 1.44
CA ARG A 38 -37.25 11.28 2.64
C ARG A 38 -36.36 12.52 2.78
N TRP A 39 -35.14 12.49 2.26
CA TRP A 39 -34.23 13.65 2.35
C TRP A 39 -34.64 14.79 1.44
N PHE A 40 -35.32 14.49 0.33
CA PHE A 40 -35.64 15.50 -0.69
C PHE A 40 -37.15 15.68 -0.97
N SER A 41 -38.01 14.86 -0.37
CA SER A 41 -39.46 15.09 -0.35
C SER A 41 -39.81 16.22 0.61
N THR A 42 -40.66 17.14 0.17
CA THR A 42 -41.28 18.19 1.00
C THR A 42 -42.78 17.89 1.18
N PRO A 43 -43.48 18.55 2.13
CA PRO A 43 -44.92 18.38 2.30
C PRO A 43 -45.75 18.65 1.03
N GLU A 44 -45.22 19.45 0.11
CA GLU A 44 -45.87 19.88 -1.13
C GLU A 44 -45.43 19.06 -2.35
N HIS A 45 -44.28 18.37 -2.28
CA HIS A 45 -43.71 17.62 -3.38
C HIS A 45 -43.06 16.33 -2.91
N ASN A 46 -43.63 15.19 -3.28
CA ASN A 46 -43.03 13.89 -3.02
C ASN A 46 -42.05 13.54 -4.15
N TRP A 47 -40.79 13.29 -3.79
CA TRP A 47 -39.71 13.04 -4.73
C TRP A 47 -39.16 11.60 -4.60
N SER A 48 -38.81 11.01 -5.74
CA SER A 48 -38.11 9.72 -5.81
C SER A 48 -37.12 9.73 -6.97
N PRO A 49 -35.92 9.14 -6.81
CA PRO A 49 -34.95 9.06 -7.89
C PRO A 49 -35.41 8.08 -8.97
N ILE A 50 -34.92 8.30 -10.20
CA ILE A 50 -35.06 7.33 -11.29
C ILE A 50 -34.10 6.18 -11.03
N LEU A 51 -34.61 4.94 -11.01
CA LEU A 51 -33.78 3.75 -10.82
C LEU A 51 -33.35 3.22 -12.18
N LEU A 52 -32.03 3.13 -12.40
CA LEU A 52 -31.49 2.47 -13.60
C LEU A 52 -31.54 0.97 -13.44
N ASP A 53 -31.98 0.31 -14.51
CA ASP A 53 -32.06 -1.15 -14.55
C ASP A 53 -30.65 -1.76 -14.70
N ASN A 54 -30.43 -2.88 -14.01
CA ASN A 54 -29.17 -3.60 -14.03
C ASN A 54 -29.40 -5.09 -13.70
N ASP A 55 -29.47 -5.90 -14.75
CA ASP A 55 -29.76 -7.34 -14.68
C ASP A 55 -28.78 -8.13 -13.80
N ARG A 56 -27.55 -7.63 -13.63
CA ARG A 56 -26.45 -8.35 -12.96
C ARG A 56 -25.64 -7.41 -12.09
N LEU A 57 -26.23 -7.04 -10.95
CA LEU A 57 -25.60 -6.19 -9.93
C LEU A 57 -24.22 -6.70 -9.49
N ASP A 58 -24.04 -8.02 -9.41
CA ASP A 58 -22.80 -8.70 -9.05
C ASP A 58 -21.68 -8.53 -10.10
N LEU A 59 -22.05 -8.42 -11.37
CA LEU A 59 -21.11 -8.27 -12.50
C LEU A 59 -20.92 -6.82 -12.94
N ALA A 60 -21.71 -5.87 -12.41
CA ALA A 60 -21.73 -4.50 -12.90
C ALA A 60 -20.34 -3.85 -12.94
N VAL A 61 -19.55 -4.05 -11.86
CA VAL A 61 -18.16 -3.55 -11.78
C VAL A 61 -17.25 -4.26 -12.79
N ALA A 62 -17.34 -5.58 -12.91
CA ALA A 62 -16.51 -6.36 -13.83
C ALA A 62 -16.83 -6.02 -15.30
N ARG A 63 -18.10 -5.79 -15.63
CA ARG A 63 -18.55 -5.33 -16.96
C ARG A 63 -17.99 -3.93 -17.26
N GLY A 64 -18.06 -3.00 -16.31
CA GLY A 64 -17.44 -1.69 -16.44
C GLY A 64 -15.93 -1.77 -16.67
N ALA A 65 -15.23 -2.61 -15.91
CA ALA A 65 -13.80 -2.83 -16.08
C ALA A 65 -13.42 -3.44 -17.44
N ALA A 66 -14.20 -4.43 -17.91
CA ALA A 66 -14.00 -5.05 -19.23
C ALA A 66 -14.27 -4.05 -20.37
N TYR A 67 -15.35 -3.27 -20.27
CA TYR A 67 -15.67 -2.21 -21.22
C TYR A 67 -14.56 -1.15 -21.24
N TYR A 68 -14.08 -0.71 -20.07
CA TYR A 68 -12.95 0.21 -19.98
C TYR A 68 -11.68 -0.36 -20.63
N GLY A 69 -11.43 -1.66 -20.47
CA GLY A 69 -10.35 -2.36 -21.17
C GLY A 69 -10.47 -2.32 -22.70
N MET A 70 -11.70 -2.35 -23.25
CA MET A 70 -11.96 -2.15 -24.68
C MET A 70 -11.74 -0.69 -25.10
N VAL A 71 -12.22 0.26 -24.30
CA VAL A 71 -12.01 1.71 -24.54
C VAL A 71 -10.50 2.04 -24.60
N ARG A 72 -9.68 1.43 -23.73
CA ARG A 72 -8.21 1.55 -23.78
C ARG A 72 -7.58 1.06 -25.08
N ARG A 73 -8.27 0.19 -25.83
CA ARG A 73 -7.86 -0.32 -27.14
C ARG A 73 -8.47 0.46 -28.31
N GLY A 74 -9.18 1.57 -28.02
CA GLY A 74 -9.86 2.38 -29.01
C GLY A 74 -11.27 1.90 -29.35
N GLU A 75 -11.81 0.92 -28.64
CA GLU A 75 -13.14 0.36 -28.88
C GLU A 75 -14.13 0.82 -27.81
N GLY A 76 -14.95 1.83 -28.12
CA GLY A 76 -16.03 2.33 -27.25
C GLY A 76 -15.93 3.82 -26.95
N VAL A 77 -16.80 4.30 -26.05
CA VAL A 77 -16.89 5.71 -25.67
C VAL A 77 -16.14 5.91 -24.35
N LYS A 78 -15.13 6.77 -24.35
CA LYS A 78 -14.38 7.18 -23.15
C LYS A 78 -15.20 8.21 -22.38
N ILE A 79 -15.60 7.88 -21.15
CA ILE A 79 -16.20 8.83 -20.21
C ILE A 79 -15.07 9.36 -19.34
N ALA A 80 -14.71 10.63 -19.50
CA ALA A 80 -13.75 11.30 -18.64
C ALA A 80 -14.50 11.93 -17.46
N ALA A 81 -14.48 11.26 -16.31
CA ALA A 81 -14.94 11.82 -15.05
C ALA A 81 -13.72 12.38 -14.28
N SER A 82 -13.08 13.40 -14.84
CA SER A 82 -12.17 14.24 -14.05
C SER A 82 -12.80 15.62 -13.97
N LEU A 83 -13.04 16.11 -12.75
CA LEU A 83 -13.08 17.55 -12.56
C LEU A 83 -11.76 18.07 -13.12
N ALA A 84 -11.83 18.86 -14.20
CA ALA A 84 -10.66 19.48 -14.80
C ALA A 84 -9.88 20.21 -13.70
N ARG A 85 -8.59 19.92 -13.59
CA ARG A 85 -7.70 20.54 -12.60
C ARG A 85 -6.35 20.79 -13.21
N SER A 86 -5.82 21.98 -12.94
CA SER A 86 -4.44 22.31 -13.28
C SER A 86 -3.57 22.08 -12.05
N TYR A 87 -2.39 21.56 -12.28
CA TYR A 87 -1.36 21.31 -11.27
C TYR A 87 -0.20 22.25 -11.51
N TYR A 88 0.34 22.80 -10.43
CA TYR A 88 1.44 23.74 -10.45
C TYR A 88 2.51 23.31 -9.46
N ILE A 89 3.75 23.69 -9.73
CA ILE A 89 4.85 23.60 -8.79
C ILE A 89 5.24 25.00 -8.35
N ASP A 90 5.32 25.22 -7.04
CA ASP A 90 5.84 26.44 -6.46
C ASP A 90 7.34 26.56 -6.77
N VAL A 91 7.78 27.73 -7.21
CA VAL A 91 9.16 28.03 -7.56
C VAL A 91 9.64 29.25 -6.77
N ASP A 92 10.91 29.22 -6.36
CA ASP A 92 11.51 30.27 -5.54
C ASP A 92 11.71 31.55 -6.37
N THR A 93 10.69 32.41 -6.42
CA THR A 93 10.69 33.69 -7.14
C THR A 93 10.17 34.82 -6.25
N GLU A 94 10.60 36.05 -6.56
CA GLU A 94 10.07 37.26 -5.93
C GLU A 94 9.47 38.18 -7.01
N PRO A 95 8.13 38.39 -7.03
CA PRO A 95 7.11 37.87 -6.12
C PRO A 95 6.84 36.36 -6.25
N PRO A 96 6.19 35.70 -5.26
CA PRO A 96 5.91 34.26 -5.29
C PRO A 96 5.07 33.84 -6.50
N ALA A 97 5.55 32.84 -7.23
CA ALA A 97 4.90 32.31 -8.43
C ALA A 97 5.01 30.80 -8.51
N ALA A 98 4.12 30.18 -9.27
CA ALA A 98 4.10 28.76 -9.53
C ALA A 98 4.09 28.50 -11.03
N VAL A 99 4.73 27.43 -11.48
CA VAL A 99 4.74 27.02 -12.88
C VAL A 99 3.66 25.98 -13.10
N CYS A 100 2.82 26.16 -14.13
CA CYS A 100 1.85 25.15 -14.54
C CYS A 100 2.57 23.91 -15.10
N ILE A 101 2.43 22.78 -14.42
CA ILE A 101 3.09 21.52 -14.79
C ILE A 101 2.12 20.54 -15.46
N ALA A 102 0.82 20.67 -15.23
CA ALA A 102 -0.22 19.94 -15.96
C ALA A 102 -1.49 20.81 -16.06
N PRO A 103 -2.02 21.06 -17.27
CA PRO A 103 -3.16 21.94 -17.48
C PRO A 103 -4.49 21.23 -17.19
N GLY A 104 -5.56 21.99 -17.01
CA GLY A 104 -6.89 21.48 -16.69
C GLY A 104 -7.49 20.51 -17.72
N ASN A 105 -7.01 20.57 -18.96
CA ASN A 105 -7.40 19.68 -20.05
C ASN A 105 -6.43 18.49 -20.26
N ALA A 106 -5.47 18.27 -19.36
CA ALA A 106 -4.55 17.15 -19.45
C ALA A 106 -5.32 15.81 -19.41
N GLU A 107 -5.11 14.97 -20.41
CA GLU A 107 -5.69 13.64 -20.41
C GLU A 107 -4.90 12.69 -19.50
N PRO A 108 -5.57 11.77 -18.78
CA PRO A 108 -4.85 10.73 -18.07
C PRO A 108 -4.00 9.87 -19.03
N GLY A 109 -2.74 9.67 -18.67
CA GLY A 109 -1.71 9.03 -19.48
C GLY A 109 -0.90 10.01 -20.34
N GLN A 110 -1.33 11.26 -20.50
CA GLN A 110 -0.60 12.27 -21.26
C GLN A 110 0.70 12.66 -20.55
N GLU A 111 1.81 12.55 -21.27
CA GLU A 111 3.12 13.04 -20.84
C GLU A 111 3.30 14.49 -21.32
N ILE A 112 3.72 15.36 -20.41
CA ILE A 112 3.92 16.79 -20.64
C ILE A 112 5.35 17.13 -20.25
N GLU A 113 6.14 17.60 -21.20
CA GLU A 113 7.51 18.05 -20.98
C GLU A 113 7.59 19.58 -21.03
N LEU A 114 8.17 20.19 -20.00
CA LEU A 114 8.47 21.61 -19.97
C LEU A 114 9.85 21.85 -20.61
N THR A 115 9.86 22.01 -21.93
CA THR A 115 11.10 22.13 -22.73
C THR A 115 11.71 23.54 -22.72
N ASP A 116 10.86 24.57 -22.63
CA ASP A 116 11.26 25.98 -22.79
C ASP A 116 11.81 26.62 -21.51
N THR A 117 11.65 25.96 -20.35
CA THR A 117 12.03 26.49 -19.04
C THR A 117 12.97 25.51 -18.32
N PRO A 118 14.30 25.73 -18.32
CA PRO A 118 15.20 24.94 -17.49
C PRO A 118 15.04 25.35 -16.02
N PHE A 119 15.05 24.35 -15.14
CA PHE A 119 14.97 24.54 -13.69
C PHE A 119 16.30 24.18 -13.04
N THR A 120 16.68 24.86 -11.96
CA THR A 120 17.87 24.49 -11.19
C THR A 120 17.47 23.65 -9.99
N LEU A 121 18.00 22.43 -9.91
CA LEU A 121 17.70 21.45 -8.87
C LEU A 121 18.86 21.34 -7.89
N ALA A 122 18.59 21.59 -6.61
CA ALA A 122 19.53 21.28 -5.54
C ALA A 122 19.58 19.77 -5.27
N ILE A 123 20.80 19.21 -5.24
CA ILE A 123 21.05 17.80 -4.92
C ILE A 123 21.97 17.67 -3.70
N SER A 124 21.96 16.49 -3.08
CA SER A 124 22.72 16.16 -1.85
C SER A 124 22.40 17.01 -0.62
N GLN A 125 21.26 17.70 -0.64
CA GLN A 125 20.69 18.43 0.50
C GLN A 125 19.16 18.23 0.55
N PRO A 126 18.51 18.47 1.71
CA PRO A 126 17.05 18.43 1.81
C PRO A 126 16.41 19.44 0.84
N VAL A 127 15.50 18.96 0.00
CA VAL A 127 14.69 19.75 -0.93
C VAL A 127 13.21 19.43 -0.71
N GLU A 128 12.37 20.41 -1.04
CA GLU A 128 10.92 20.32 -0.95
C GLU A 128 10.33 20.61 -2.34
N PHE A 129 9.31 19.84 -2.72
CA PHE A 129 8.54 20.02 -3.95
C PHE A 129 7.11 20.41 -3.58
N PRO A 130 6.80 21.71 -3.45
CA PRO A 130 5.47 22.17 -3.09
C PRO A 130 4.59 22.16 -4.35
N LEU A 131 3.61 21.27 -4.38
CA LEU A 131 2.62 21.25 -5.45
C LEU A 131 1.36 22.02 -5.04
N LEU A 132 0.77 22.68 -6.02
CA LEU A 132 -0.49 23.40 -5.90
C LEU A 132 -1.47 22.81 -6.91
N VAL A 133 -2.76 22.77 -6.55
CA VAL A 133 -3.84 22.35 -7.44
C VAL A 133 -4.89 23.43 -7.54
N SER A 134 -5.42 23.65 -8.75
CA SER A 134 -6.53 24.58 -8.99
C SER A 134 -7.64 23.92 -9.78
N SER A 135 -8.88 24.12 -9.37
CA SER A 135 -10.09 23.74 -10.12
C SER A 135 -10.72 24.91 -10.89
N THR A 136 -10.19 26.12 -10.75
CA THR A 136 -10.71 27.34 -11.39
C THR A 136 -9.80 27.81 -12.52
N ARG A 137 -8.49 27.61 -12.40
CA ARG A 137 -7.48 28.01 -13.39
C ARG A 137 -7.23 26.92 -14.43
N LEU A 138 -8.18 26.69 -15.33
CA LEU A 138 -8.14 25.55 -16.27
C LEU A 138 -7.51 25.87 -17.63
N SER A 139 -7.24 27.15 -17.91
CA SER A 139 -6.73 27.64 -19.19
C SER A 139 -5.21 27.89 -19.24
N ASP A 140 -4.53 27.76 -18.10
CA ASP A 140 -3.09 28.00 -18.00
C ASP A 140 -2.34 26.89 -18.76
N ARG A 141 -1.31 27.27 -19.52
CA ARG A 141 -0.55 26.35 -20.38
C ARG A 141 0.62 25.74 -19.60
N PRO A 142 1.07 24.52 -19.96
CA PRO A 142 2.31 23.98 -19.43
C PRO A 142 3.46 24.98 -19.57
N GLY A 143 4.17 25.26 -18.47
CA GLY A 143 5.29 26.18 -18.43
C GLY A 143 4.94 27.62 -18.08
N ASP A 144 3.65 28.00 -18.07
CA ASP A 144 3.23 29.34 -17.67
C ASP A 144 3.60 29.59 -16.20
N LEU A 145 4.33 30.69 -15.96
CA LEU A 145 4.63 31.19 -14.62
C LEU A 145 3.48 32.11 -14.16
N VAL A 146 2.77 31.70 -13.12
CA VAL A 146 1.58 32.40 -12.61
C VAL A 146 1.76 32.81 -11.15
N PRO A 147 1.24 33.96 -10.72
CA PRO A 147 1.32 34.37 -9.32
C PRO A 147 0.54 33.39 -8.43
N ILE A 148 1.07 33.08 -7.25
CA ILE A 148 0.38 32.20 -6.30
C ILE A 148 -0.78 32.96 -5.65
N ASP A 149 -2.00 32.50 -5.94
CA ASP A 149 -3.24 32.99 -5.33
C ASP A 149 -3.87 31.88 -4.48
N ARG A 150 -3.90 32.07 -3.16
CA ARG A 150 -4.44 31.10 -2.19
C ARG A 150 -5.96 30.91 -2.28
N GLU A 151 -6.69 31.82 -2.94
CA GLU A 151 -8.13 31.65 -3.17
C GLU A 151 -8.41 30.74 -4.38
N GLN A 152 -7.46 30.66 -5.32
CA GLN A 152 -7.60 29.87 -6.54
C GLN A 152 -6.76 28.59 -6.55
N MET A 153 -5.77 28.49 -5.66
CA MET A 153 -4.81 27.39 -5.59
C MET A 153 -4.76 26.80 -4.19
N THR A 154 -4.89 25.48 -4.11
CA THR A 154 -4.79 24.72 -2.86
C THR A 154 -3.47 23.97 -2.83
N PRO A 155 -2.66 24.09 -1.75
CA PRO A 155 -1.43 23.30 -1.62
C PRO A 155 -1.74 21.82 -1.42
N LEU A 156 -0.99 20.97 -2.10
CA LEU A 156 -0.91 19.55 -1.84
C LEU A 156 0.16 19.28 -0.78
N PRO A 157 0.06 18.17 -0.03
CA PRO A 157 1.12 17.79 0.91
C PRO A 157 2.48 17.69 0.16
N PRO A 158 3.49 18.45 0.59
CA PRO A 158 4.74 18.55 -0.15
C PRO A 158 5.58 17.28 0.00
N ILE A 159 6.34 16.92 -1.03
CA ILE A 159 7.35 15.87 -0.90
C ILE A 159 8.65 16.52 -0.44
N ARG A 160 9.10 16.13 0.75
CA ARG A 160 10.40 16.49 1.30
C ARG A 160 11.35 15.34 1.18
N THR A 161 12.52 15.58 0.62
CA THR A 161 13.43 14.47 0.27
C THR A 161 14.86 14.97 0.08
N VAL A 162 15.82 14.05 0.05
CA VAL A 162 17.22 14.36 -0.27
C VAL A 162 17.54 13.62 -1.57
N LEU A 163 17.78 14.37 -2.64
CA LEU A 163 18.20 13.83 -3.92
C LEU A 163 19.67 13.44 -3.86
N LYS A 164 19.98 12.16 -3.63
CA LYS A 164 21.37 11.70 -3.58
C LYS A 164 21.93 11.51 -4.99
N THR A 165 23.18 11.92 -5.19
CA THR A 165 23.95 11.69 -6.42
C THR A 165 25.29 11.02 -6.10
N GLY A 166 25.30 9.69 -6.15
CA GLY A 166 26.51 8.92 -5.90
C GLY A 166 27.15 9.11 -4.51
N ARG A 167 28.39 8.65 -4.33
CA ARG A 167 29.16 8.76 -3.07
C ARG A 167 29.66 10.17 -2.71
N LYS A 168 29.52 11.19 -3.56
CA LYS A 168 30.04 12.53 -3.27
C LYS A 168 28.97 13.36 -2.54
N LYS A 169 29.19 13.60 -1.24
CA LYS A 169 28.34 14.42 -0.36
C LYS A 169 28.44 15.94 -0.59
N GLN A 170 28.91 16.41 -1.75
CA GLN A 170 28.97 17.85 -2.00
C GLN A 170 27.60 18.34 -2.47
N ALA A 171 27.13 19.43 -1.84
CA ALA A 171 25.98 20.16 -2.35
C ALA A 171 26.31 20.67 -3.76
N GLU A 172 25.47 20.31 -4.71
CA GLU A 172 25.60 20.63 -6.13
C GLU A 172 24.23 21.08 -6.64
N THR A 173 24.22 21.91 -7.67
CA THR A 173 23.01 22.32 -8.37
C THR A 173 23.09 21.81 -9.81
N VAL A 174 22.01 21.20 -10.29
CA VAL A 174 21.95 20.61 -11.63
C VAL A 174 20.79 21.22 -12.39
N ASP A 175 21.00 21.61 -13.63
CA ASP A 175 19.91 22.08 -14.49
C ASP A 175 19.09 20.89 -14.97
N VAL A 176 17.76 20.99 -14.84
CA VAL A 176 16.82 19.92 -15.15
C VAL A 176 15.63 20.40 -15.97
N ARG A 177 15.04 19.48 -16.74
CA ARG A 177 13.71 19.63 -17.34
C ARG A 177 12.69 18.87 -16.51
N LEU A 178 11.51 19.48 -16.35
CA LEU A 178 10.37 18.85 -15.70
C LEU A 178 9.53 18.10 -16.72
N HIS A 179 9.18 16.87 -16.38
CA HIS A 179 8.18 16.08 -17.08
C HIS A 179 7.07 15.74 -16.10
N THR A 180 5.82 15.75 -16.55
CA THR A 180 4.70 15.29 -15.75
C THR A 180 3.85 14.30 -16.49
N ARG A 181 3.17 13.45 -15.72
CA ARG A 181 2.13 12.57 -16.24
C ARG A 181 1.05 12.41 -15.20
N LEU A 182 -0.16 12.78 -15.56
CA LEU A 182 -1.34 12.44 -14.78
C LEU A 182 -1.73 11.00 -15.11
N THR A 183 -1.70 10.10 -14.13
CA THR A 183 -2.08 8.70 -14.36
C THR A 183 -3.60 8.51 -14.35
N GLU A 184 -4.11 7.48 -15.04
CA GLU A 184 -5.54 7.09 -15.04
C GLU A 184 -6.11 6.84 -13.65
N ILE A 185 -5.22 6.51 -12.70
CA ILE A 185 -5.54 6.26 -11.31
C ILE A 185 -5.40 7.53 -10.44
N GLY A 186 -5.34 8.74 -10.99
CA GLY A 186 -5.30 9.96 -10.16
C GLY A 186 -4.05 10.08 -9.28
N THR A 187 -2.89 9.71 -9.81
CA THR A 187 -1.56 10.03 -9.26
C THR A 187 -0.84 10.92 -10.28
N LEU A 188 -0.19 11.99 -9.82
CA LEU A 188 0.67 12.83 -10.65
C LEU A 188 2.11 12.34 -10.52
N ASP A 189 2.67 11.81 -11.59
CA ASP A 189 4.11 11.56 -11.68
C ASP A 189 4.81 12.86 -12.12
N LEU A 190 5.93 13.20 -11.48
CA LEU A 190 6.81 14.31 -11.83
C LEU A 190 8.24 13.77 -11.98
N TRP A 191 8.87 13.96 -13.14
CA TRP A 191 10.26 13.62 -13.36
C TRP A 191 11.09 14.89 -13.55
N LEU A 192 12.28 14.89 -12.97
CA LEU A 192 13.32 15.87 -13.23
C LEU A 192 14.41 15.17 -14.02
N SER A 193 14.70 15.62 -15.25
CA SER A 193 15.76 15.05 -16.10
C SER A 193 16.89 16.05 -16.27
N GLU A 194 18.13 15.62 -16.05
CA GLU A 194 19.30 16.49 -16.20
C GLU A 194 19.47 17.00 -17.64
N VAL A 195 19.71 18.30 -17.79
CA VAL A 195 20.00 18.92 -19.07
C VAL A 195 21.42 18.51 -19.51
N GLY A 196 21.50 17.71 -20.58
CA GLY A 196 22.78 17.28 -21.16
C GLY A 196 23.47 16.12 -20.43
N GLY A 197 22.82 15.52 -19.43
CA GLY A 197 23.27 14.32 -18.72
C GLY A 197 22.31 13.15 -18.85
N GLU A 198 22.62 12.06 -18.15
CA GLU A 198 21.77 10.84 -18.11
C GLU A 198 20.95 10.71 -16.81
N ARG A 199 21.16 11.61 -15.84
CA ARG A 199 20.48 11.53 -14.53
C ARG A 199 19.02 11.92 -14.67
N SER A 200 18.15 11.17 -14.00
CA SER A 200 16.76 11.57 -13.83
C SER A 200 16.17 11.08 -12.52
N TRP A 201 15.28 11.89 -11.96
CA TRP A 201 14.68 11.72 -10.65
C TRP A 201 13.17 11.70 -10.77
N ARG A 202 12.53 10.61 -10.36
CA ARG A 202 11.07 10.48 -10.38
C ARG A 202 10.46 10.66 -9.00
N LEU A 203 9.45 11.52 -8.94
CA LEU A 203 8.57 11.81 -7.83
C LEU A 203 7.15 11.36 -8.19
N GLN A 204 6.41 10.82 -7.23
CA GLN A 204 4.99 10.47 -7.42
C GLN A 204 4.18 11.18 -6.35
N PHE A 205 3.03 11.75 -6.71
CA PHE A 205 2.14 12.49 -5.81
C PHE A 205 0.73 11.89 -5.86
N ASP A 206 0.19 11.48 -4.71
CA ASP A 206 -1.23 11.11 -4.61
C ASP A 206 -2.14 12.35 -4.61
N VAL A 207 -2.75 12.63 -5.76
CA VAL A 207 -3.62 13.79 -5.94
C VAL A 207 -5.08 13.53 -5.53
N ARG A 208 -5.45 12.30 -5.14
CA ARG A 208 -6.81 11.95 -4.70
C ARG A 208 -7.12 12.43 -3.28
N SER A 209 -6.11 12.46 -2.41
CA SER A 209 -6.24 12.91 -1.00
C SER A 209 -6.80 14.34 -0.89
N ALA A 210 -6.51 15.21 -1.88
CA ALA A 210 -7.03 16.58 -1.96
C ALA A 210 -8.43 16.70 -2.62
N THR A 211 -9.06 15.59 -2.99
CA THR A 211 -10.35 15.56 -3.70
C THR A 211 -11.49 14.90 -2.92
N GLN A 212 -11.19 14.21 -1.82
CA GLN A 212 -12.20 13.54 -1.00
C GLN A 212 -12.37 14.31 0.32
N THR A 213 -13.56 14.88 0.55
CA THR A 213 -13.93 15.55 1.80
C THR A 213 -14.01 14.63 3.01
N ASP A 214 -14.03 13.31 2.81
CA ASP A 214 -14.24 12.31 3.88
C ASP A 214 -12.97 11.55 4.30
N VAL A 215 -11.83 11.80 3.66
CA VAL A 215 -10.55 11.26 4.09
C VAL A 215 -9.73 12.43 4.60
N ALA A 216 -9.75 12.64 5.92
CA ALA A 216 -8.77 13.51 6.55
C ALA A 216 -7.40 13.11 5.99
N ALA A 217 -6.78 14.01 5.23
CA ALA A 217 -5.46 13.82 4.67
C ALA A 217 -4.55 13.45 5.84
N HIS A 218 -4.24 12.16 5.97
CA HIS A 218 -3.18 11.76 6.88
C HIS A 218 -1.93 12.41 6.32
N GLU A 219 -1.36 13.35 7.08
CA GLU A 219 -0.11 14.07 6.83
C GLU A 219 1.06 13.12 6.48
N SER A 220 0.89 11.80 6.65
CA SER A 220 1.87 10.75 6.37
C SER A 220 1.97 10.27 4.92
N ALA A 221 1.07 10.67 4.00
CA ALA A 221 1.06 10.10 2.64
C ALA A 221 2.16 10.67 1.71
N ALA A 222 2.43 11.99 1.76
CA ALA A 222 3.44 12.60 0.87
C ALA A 222 4.88 12.41 1.35
N GLU A 223 5.12 12.31 2.67
CA GLU A 223 6.44 12.04 3.23
C GLU A 223 7.02 10.67 2.79
N GLN A 224 6.16 9.74 2.36
CA GLN A 224 6.54 8.37 2.03
C GLN A 224 6.94 8.15 0.56
N GLN A 225 6.74 9.10 -0.35
CA GLN A 225 6.92 8.83 -1.79
C GLN A 225 8.35 9.03 -2.33
N GLY A 226 9.37 9.10 -1.45
CA GLY A 226 10.77 9.51 -1.69
C GLY A 226 11.39 9.24 -3.07
N VAL A 227 12.36 10.05 -3.48
CA VAL A 227 12.74 10.15 -4.91
C VAL A 227 13.49 8.93 -5.41
N LEU A 228 13.23 8.56 -6.66
CA LEU A 228 13.92 7.47 -7.34
C LEU A 228 14.84 7.98 -8.44
N ASP A 229 16.13 7.66 -8.34
CA ASP A 229 17.09 7.80 -9.45
C ASP A 229 16.86 6.66 -10.46
N GLU A 230 16.51 7.02 -11.70
CA GLU A 230 16.21 6.05 -12.77
C GLU A 230 17.44 5.25 -13.22
N THR A 231 18.64 5.81 -13.13
CA THR A 231 19.88 5.10 -13.48
C THR A 231 20.21 4.04 -12.44
N ALA A 232 20.08 4.39 -11.16
CA ALA A 232 20.23 3.46 -10.04
C ALA A 232 19.14 2.38 -10.07
N TRP A 233 17.89 2.76 -10.40
CA TRP A 233 16.82 1.81 -10.61
C TRP A 233 17.15 0.83 -11.74
N LYS A 234 17.59 1.32 -12.90
CA LYS A 234 17.93 0.46 -14.03
C LYS A 234 19.00 -0.56 -13.64
N ALA A 235 20.06 -0.11 -12.95
CA ALA A 235 21.10 -1.00 -12.44
C ALA A 235 20.54 -2.05 -11.46
N ALA A 236 19.64 -1.66 -10.55
CA ALA A 236 18.98 -2.59 -9.64
C ALA A 236 18.03 -3.58 -10.35
N PHE A 237 17.29 -3.12 -11.35
CA PHE A 237 16.40 -3.92 -12.17
C PHE A 237 17.17 -4.96 -13.00
N ASP A 238 18.34 -4.58 -13.53
CA ASP A 238 19.24 -5.50 -14.22
C ASP A 238 19.68 -6.62 -13.26
N GLN A 239 20.02 -6.29 -12.00
CA GLN A 239 20.33 -7.31 -10.99
C GLN A 239 19.16 -8.26 -10.71
N LEU A 240 17.92 -7.76 -10.66
CA LEU A 240 16.73 -8.62 -10.54
C LEU A 240 16.58 -9.54 -11.76
N THR A 241 16.81 -9.00 -12.95
CA THR A 241 16.69 -9.75 -14.22
C THR A 241 17.77 -10.82 -14.36
N THR A 242 19.01 -10.57 -13.94
CA THR A 242 20.08 -11.60 -13.98
C THR A 242 19.77 -12.82 -13.11
N VAL A 243 18.97 -12.67 -12.05
CA VAL A 243 18.58 -13.76 -11.14
C VAL A 243 17.23 -14.37 -11.53
N PHE A 244 16.21 -13.55 -11.74
CA PHE A 244 14.82 -14.01 -11.94
C PHE A 244 14.36 -14.01 -13.41
N GLY A 245 15.05 -13.32 -14.32
CA GLY A 245 14.71 -13.33 -15.75
C GLY A 245 14.83 -14.71 -16.38
N GLN A 246 14.12 -14.97 -17.47
CA GLN A 246 14.09 -16.28 -18.13
C GLN A 246 15.49 -16.83 -18.47
N SER A 247 16.37 -15.95 -18.98
CA SER A 247 17.78 -16.27 -19.31
C SER A 247 18.76 -15.97 -18.17
N GLY A 248 18.27 -15.58 -16.98
CA GLY A 248 19.11 -15.27 -15.83
C GLY A 248 19.84 -16.50 -15.30
N ALA A 249 21.17 -16.44 -15.23
CA ALA A 249 22.02 -17.54 -14.76
C ALA A 249 22.59 -17.31 -13.35
N GLU A 250 22.43 -16.10 -12.80
CA GLU A 250 23.02 -15.74 -11.52
C GLU A 250 22.28 -16.39 -10.34
N LYS A 251 23.04 -16.79 -9.32
CA LYS A 251 22.45 -17.34 -8.10
C LYS A 251 21.80 -16.23 -7.27
N PRO A 252 20.73 -16.54 -6.52
CA PRO A 252 20.03 -15.59 -5.65
C PRO A 252 20.86 -15.19 -4.41
N ASP A 253 21.94 -15.92 -4.14
CA ASP A 253 22.90 -15.60 -3.09
C ASP A 253 23.62 -14.29 -3.41
N GLY A 254 23.71 -13.42 -2.40
CA GLY A 254 24.31 -12.09 -2.56
C GLY A 254 23.46 -11.07 -3.30
N LEU A 255 22.27 -11.41 -3.82
CA LEU A 255 21.42 -10.45 -4.55
C LEU A 255 21.11 -9.19 -3.74
N ASN A 256 20.83 -9.32 -2.44
CA ASN A 256 20.61 -8.16 -1.58
C ASN A 256 21.81 -7.21 -1.56
N ARG A 257 23.04 -7.74 -1.55
CA ARG A 257 24.27 -6.94 -1.58
C ARG A 257 24.44 -6.26 -2.92
N ARG A 258 24.22 -6.98 -4.02
CA ARG A 258 24.26 -6.38 -5.38
C ARG A 258 23.23 -5.27 -5.54
N LEU A 259 22.04 -5.43 -4.97
CA LEU A 259 21.01 -4.38 -4.97
C LEU A 259 21.43 -3.16 -4.14
N THR A 260 21.99 -3.34 -2.94
CA THR A 260 22.49 -2.20 -2.15
C THR A 260 23.67 -1.50 -2.81
N ASP A 261 24.53 -2.25 -3.50
CA ASP A 261 25.67 -1.69 -4.24
C ASP A 261 25.17 -0.91 -5.46
N ALA A 262 24.19 -1.43 -6.20
CA ALA A 262 23.60 -0.76 -7.37
C ALA A 262 22.77 0.50 -7.01
N LEU A 263 22.08 0.48 -5.87
CA LEU A 263 21.29 1.61 -5.37
C LEU A 263 22.11 2.60 -4.53
N GLU A 264 23.39 2.29 -4.29
CA GLU A 264 24.31 3.03 -3.42
C GLU A 264 23.70 3.42 -2.05
N SER A 265 22.78 2.59 -1.54
CA SER A 265 21.97 2.90 -0.37
C SER A 265 21.63 1.63 0.41
N PRO A 266 21.71 1.64 1.75
CA PRO A 266 21.34 0.49 2.55
C PRO A 266 19.82 0.27 2.52
N ARG A 267 19.40 -0.97 2.76
CA ARG A 267 18.01 -1.42 2.50
C ARG A 267 16.96 -0.71 3.35
N ASP A 268 17.33 -0.28 4.53
CA ASP A 268 16.51 0.46 5.49
C ASP A 268 16.24 1.91 5.05
N GLU A 269 17.09 2.47 4.18
CA GLU A 269 16.93 3.81 3.60
C GLU A 269 16.19 3.80 2.24
N TRP A 270 15.79 2.64 1.72
CA TRP A 270 15.09 2.57 0.43
C TRP A 270 13.70 3.21 0.52
N PRO A 271 13.39 4.22 -0.32
CA PRO A 271 12.12 4.92 -0.24
C PRO A 271 10.95 3.99 -0.65
N PRO A 272 9.75 4.20 -0.08
CA PRO A 272 8.58 3.39 -0.42
C PRO A 272 8.23 3.32 -1.92
N SER A 273 8.46 4.39 -2.69
CA SER A 273 8.32 4.40 -4.16
C SER A 273 9.21 3.36 -4.86
N LEU A 274 10.50 3.30 -4.50
CA LEU A 274 11.45 2.29 -4.96
C LEU A 274 10.98 0.89 -4.55
N LEU A 275 10.52 0.74 -3.32
CA LEU A 275 10.00 -0.54 -2.83
C LEU A 275 8.80 -1.01 -3.67
N ARG A 276 7.85 -0.13 -4.03
CA ARG A 276 6.72 -0.51 -4.89
C ARG A 276 7.14 -0.84 -6.31
N ARG A 277 8.12 -0.13 -6.87
CA ARG A 277 8.68 -0.47 -8.19
C ARG A 277 9.43 -1.81 -8.17
N MET A 278 10.18 -2.09 -7.11
CA MET A 278 10.79 -3.41 -6.90
C MET A 278 9.73 -4.51 -6.80
N TRP A 279 8.61 -4.25 -6.12
CA TRP A 279 7.50 -5.21 -6.08
C TRP A 279 6.94 -5.49 -7.48
N GLU A 280 6.72 -4.47 -8.30
CA GLU A 280 6.22 -4.61 -9.68
C GLU A 280 7.18 -5.48 -10.51
N ALA A 281 8.48 -5.14 -10.50
CA ALA A 281 9.51 -5.93 -11.19
C ALA A 281 9.57 -7.39 -10.72
N LEU A 282 9.44 -7.64 -9.40
CA LEU A 282 9.43 -9.00 -8.88
C LEU A 282 8.19 -9.80 -9.33
N MET A 283 7.03 -9.15 -9.42
CA MET A 283 5.81 -9.79 -9.93
C MET A 283 5.91 -10.11 -11.42
N GLU A 284 6.47 -9.19 -12.22
CA GLU A 284 6.76 -9.43 -13.65
C GLU A 284 7.74 -10.59 -13.84
N LEU A 285 8.77 -10.68 -13.00
CA LEU A 285 9.78 -11.73 -13.03
C LEU A 285 9.38 -12.97 -12.19
N SER A 286 8.10 -13.14 -11.87
CA SER A 286 7.63 -14.17 -10.92
C SER A 286 7.91 -15.61 -11.37
N ASP A 287 8.00 -15.88 -12.67
CA ASP A 287 8.38 -17.21 -13.17
C ASP A 287 9.79 -17.63 -12.72
N GLY A 288 10.70 -16.68 -12.56
CA GLY A 288 12.07 -16.92 -12.09
C GLY A 288 12.18 -17.54 -10.71
N ARG A 289 11.15 -17.36 -9.87
CA ARG A 289 11.11 -17.97 -8.53
C ARG A 289 11.05 -19.49 -8.59
N ARG A 290 10.58 -20.07 -9.70
CA ARG A 290 10.46 -21.53 -9.90
C ARG A 290 11.77 -22.22 -10.29
N LYS A 291 12.87 -21.48 -10.47
CA LYS A 291 14.18 -22.05 -10.84
C LYS A 291 14.77 -22.97 -9.77
N SER A 292 14.67 -22.58 -8.49
CA SER A 292 15.06 -23.44 -7.35
C SER A 292 14.45 -22.92 -6.05
N ALA A 293 14.47 -23.75 -4.99
CA ALA A 293 14.01 -23.33 -3.66
C ALA A 293 14.74 -22.09 -3.12
N ALA A 294 16.02 -21.90 -3.47
CA ALA A 294 16.76 -20.70 -3.11
C ALA A 294 16.25 -19.45 -3.85
N HIS A 295 15.83 -19.59 -5.10
CA HIS A 295 15.22 -18.48 -5.85
C HIS A 295 13.88 -18.09 -5.24
N GLU A 296 13.01 -19.06 -4.94
CA GLU A 296 11.73 -18.77 -4.32
C GLU A 296 11.88 -18.12 -2.95
N ALA A 297 12.76 -18.65 -2.08
CA ALA A 297 13.02 -18.06 -0.77
C ALA A 297 13.50 -16.60 -0.90
N ARG A 298 14.45 -16.32 -1.81
CA ARG A 298 14.93 -14.95 -2.05
C ARG A 298 13.84 -14.05 -2.63
N TRP A 299 13.04 -14.56 -3.55
CA TRP A 299 11.94 -13.83 -4.18
C TRP A 299 10.86 -13.45 -3.16
N LEU A 300 10.41 -14.40 -2.31
CA LEU A 300 9.46 -14.14 -1.22
C LEU A 300 10.01 -13.10 -0.23
N ASN A 301 11.29 -13.22 0.13
CA ASN A 301 11.96 -12.28 1.01
C ASN A 301 11.92 -10.86 0.46
N LEU A 302 12.29 -10.68 -0.82
CA LEU A 302 12.29 -9.39 -1.48
C LEU A 302 10.87 -8.87 -1.70
N LEU A 303 9.93 -9.70 -2.15
CA LEU A 303 8.55 -9.29 -2.40
C LEU A 303 7.89 -8.75 -1.13
N GLY A 304 8.00 -9.47 -0.01
CA GLY A 304 7.48 -9.01 1.27
C GLY A 304 8.21 -7.79 1.83
N PHE A 305 9.50 -7.63 1.51
CA PHE A 305 10.25 -6.42 1.87
C PHE A 305 9.73 -5.21 1.07
N SER A 306 9.56 -5.38 -0.23
CA SER A 306 9.13 -4.36 -1.20
C SER A 306 7.68 -3.90 -1.01
N LEU A 307 6.83 -4.71 -0.37
CA LEU A 307 5.43 -4.36 -0.12
C LEU A 307 5.12 -3.94 1.32
N ARG A 308 6.10 -3.92 2.25
CA ARG A 308 5.85 -3.55 3.65
C ARG A 308 5.33 -2.10 3.78
N PRO A 309 4.44 -1.78 4.74
CA PRO A 309 3.71 -2.69 5.63
C PRO A 309 2.43 -3.32 5.02
N GLY A 310 2.25 -3.20 3.70
CA GLY A 310 1.06 -3.62 2.95
C GLY A 310 0.06 -2.48 2.70
N TYR A 311 0.38 -1.27 3.13
CA TYR A 311 -0.43 -0.06 2.98
C TYR A 311 0.49 1.17 3.08
N GLY A 312 -0.05 2.35 2.78
CA GLY A 312 0.65 3.64 2.91
C GLY A 312 0.91 4.36 1.59
N LEU A 313 0.95 3.62 0.46
CA LEU A 313 0.94 4.22 -0.87
C LEU A 313 -0.34 3.90 -1.63
N ALA A 314 -0.65 4.76 -2.61
CA ALA A 314 -1.71 4.50 -3.58
C ALA A 314 -1.53 3.12 -4.22
N VAL A 315 -2.65 2.38 -4.33
CA VAL A 315 -2.74 1.06 -4.99
C VAL A 315 -2.09 -0.08 -4.19
N ASP A 316 -1.67 0.14 -2.94
CA ASP A 316 -1.14 -0.93 -2.09
C ASP A 316 -2.17 -2.04 -1.81
N ASP A 317 -3.46 -1.71 -1.74
CA ASP A 317 -4.57 -2.65 -1.63
C ASP A 317 -4.58 -3.65 -2.80
N TRP A 318 -4.41 -3.16 -4.03
CA TRP A 318 -4.29 -4.00 -5.22
C TRP A 318 -3.00 -4.82 -5.20
N ARG A 319 -1.85 -4.22 -4.83
CA ARG A 319 -0.56 -4.95 -4.74
C ARG A 319 -0.62 -6.10 -3.73
N VAL A 320 -1.30 -5.88 -2.60
CA VAL A 320 -1.55 -6.93 -1.60
C VAL A 320 -2.46 -8.01 -2.18
N ALA A 321 -3.53 -7.65 -2.90
CA ALA A 321 -4.43 -8.60 -3.53
C ALA A 321 -3.74 -9.45 -4.63
N GLU A 322 -2.85 -8.86 -5.42
CA GLU A 322 -2.01 -9.57 -6.40
C GLU A 322 -1.02 -10.50 -5.71
N THR A 323 -0.33 -10.02 -4.66
CA THR A 323 0.59 -10.84 -3.85
C THR A 323 -0.13 -12.05 -3.24
N TRP A 324 -1.33 -11.83 -2.71
CA TRP A 324 -2.19 -12.89 -2.19
C TRP A 324 -2.46 -13.96 -3.25
N ARG A 325 -2.91 -13.55 -4.45
CA ARG A 325 -3.18 -14.47 -5.57
C ARG A 325 -1.95 -15.22 -6.05
N ALA A 326 -0.76 -14.61 -5.99
CA ALA A 326 0.48 -15.22 -6.46
C ALA A 326 1.05 -16.25 -5.47
N VAL A 327 0.93 -15.98 -4.16
CA VAL A 327 1.68 -16.73 -3.13
C VAL A 327 0.80 -17.67 -2.31
N GLN A 328 -0.44 -17.28 -1.98
CA GLN A 328 -1.24 -18.02 -1.01
C GLN A 328 -1.59 -19.42 -1.55
N GLY A 329 -1.12 -20.46 -0.84
CA GLY A 329 -1.27 -21.86 -1.24
C GLY A 329 -0.52 -22.23 -2.54
N ARG A 330 0.40 -21.38 -3.01
CA ARG A 330 1.06 -21.49 -4.32
C ARG A 330 2.59 -21.38 -4.22
N LEU A 331 3.17 -21.90 -3.15
CA LEU A 331 4.64 -22.06 -3.09
C LEU A 331 5.10 -23.07 -4.15
N ALA A 332 6.13 -22.73 -4.91
CA ALA A 332 6.72 -23.60 -5.91
C ALA A 332 7.51 -24.75 -5.26
N PHE A 333 8.13 -24.49 -4.11
CA PHE A 333 8.96 -25.43 -3.36
C PHE A 333 8.52 -25.48 -1.90
N ASN A 334 8.09 -26.66 -1.44
CA ASN A 334 7.68 -26.88 -0.05
C ASN A 334 8.89 -27.17 0.86
N THR A 335 9.87 -26.26 0.90
CA THR A 335 11.04 -26.35 1.78
C THR A 335 10.86 -25.48 3.04
N PRO A 336 11.52 -25.80 4.17
CA PRO A 336 11.47 -24.95 5.37
C PRO A 336 11.88 -23.50 5.09
N ALA A 337 12.89 -23.28 4.24
CA ALA A 337 13.33 -21.94 3.85
C ALA A 337 12.22 -21.14 3.14
N CYS A 338 11.51 -21.75 2.19
CA CYS A 338 10.41 -21.10 1.47
C CYS A 338 9.20 -20.84 2.38
N ARG A 339 8.83 -21.81 3.23
CA ARG A 339 7.75 -21.63 4.20
C ARG A 339 8.07 -20.51 5.19
N ASN A 340 9.29 -20.46 5.70
CA ASN A 340 9.73 -19.42 6.62
C ASN A 340 9.68 -18.03 5.97
N GLU A 341 10.14 -17.88 4.73
CA GLU A 341 10.04 -16.60 4.00
C GLU A 341 8.59 -16.23 3.65
N ALA A 342 7.71 -17.20 3.42
CA ALA A 342 6.27 -16.95 3.28
C ALA A 342 5.64 -16.41 4.57
N LEU A 343 5.99 -16.98 5.74
CA LEU A 343 5.56 -16.46 7.04
C LEU A 343 6.04 -15.02 7.25
N ILE A 344 7.31 -14.74 6.94
CA ILE A 344 7.90 -13.40 7.02
C ILE A 344 7.20 -12.42 6.08
N LEU A 345 6.87 -12.84 4.85
CA LEU A 345 6.14 -12.04 3.88
C LEU A 345 4.77 -11.65 4.45
N TRP A 346 3.96 -12.62 4.89
CA TRP A 346 2.62 -12.33 5.44
C TRP A 346 2.69 -11.45 6.68
N ARG A 347 3.70 -11.65 7.52
CA ARG A 347 3.97 -10.80 8.69
C ARG A 347 4.26 -9.36 8.29
N ARG A 348 5.10 -9.15 7.27
CA ARG A 348 5.50 -7.81 6.79
C ARG A 348 4.36 -7.03 6.16
N ILE A 349 3.42 -7.70 5.50
CA ILE A 349 2.28 -7.05 4.82
C ILE A 349 0.97 -7.16 5.59
N ALA A 350 1.02 -7.59 6.85
CA ALA A 350 -0.17 -7.92 7.65
C ALA A 350 -1.17 -6.75 7.73
N GLY A 351 -0.69 -5.51 7.72
CA GLY A 351 -1.55 -4.32 7.75
C GLY A 351 -2.38 -4.09 6.50
N GLY A 352 -1.92 -4.57 5.35
CA GLY A 352 -2.67 -4.53 4.10
C GLY A 352 -3.65 -5.68 3.92
N LEU A 353 -3.53 -6.75 4.71
CA LEU A 353 -4.42 -7.91 4.61
C LEU A 353 -5.79 -7.61 5.19
N SER A 354 -6.85 -8.01 4.47
CA SER A 354 -8.23 -7.98 5.00
C SER A 354 -8.40 -8.93 6.19
N ARG A 355 -9.47 -8.73 6.96
CA ARG A 355 -9.81 -9.61 8.10
C ARG A 355 -9.88 -11.09 7.70
N GLY A 356 -10.50 -11.39 6.56
CA GLY A 356 -10.61 -12.75 6.05
C GLY A 356 -9.26 -13.35 5.65
N GLN A 357 -8.39 -12.56 5.04
CA GLN A 357 -7.03 -12.99 4.69
C GLN A 357 -6.17 -13.24 5.94
N GLN A 358 -6.25 -12.36 6.94
CA GLN A 358 -5.55 -12.56 8.21
C GLN A 358 -6.01 -13.83 8.93
N LEU A 359 -7.33 -14.10 8.93
CA LEU A 359 -7.87 -15.34 9.49
C LEU A 359 -7.34 -16.57 8.72
N ALA A 360 -7.38 -16.53 7.38
CA ALA A 360 -6.93 -17.62 6.53
C ALA A 360 -5.43 -17.96 6.70
N VAL A 361 -4.56 -16.97 6.96
CA VAL A 361 -3.14 -17.25 7.30
C VAL A 361 -2.96 -17.68 8.75
N ALA A 362 -3.84 -17.26 9.67
CA ALA A 362 -3.77 -17.62 11.09
C ALA A 362 -4.22 -19.06 11.35
N GLU A 363 -5.25 -19.56 10.66
CA GLU A 363 -5.88 -20.85 10.97
C GLU A 363 -4.91 -22.05 10.97
N PRO A 364 -4.07 -22.26 9.92
CA PRO A 364 -3.10 -23.35 9.93
C PRO A 364 -2.07 -23.20 11.05
N MET A 365 -1.69 -21.96 11.37
CA MET A 365 -0.74 -21.64 12.42
C MET A 365 -1.31 -21.93 13.81
N LEU A 366 -2.56 -21.54 14.05
CA LEU A 366 -3.31 -21.84 15.27
C LEU A 366 -3.48 -23.35 15.47
N ALA A 367 -3.77 -24.11 14.41
CA ALA A 367 -3.86 -25.56 14.48
C ALA A 367 -2.54 -26.18 14.97
N ALA A 368 -1.41 -25.71 14.44
CA ALA A 368 -0.09 -26.19 14.80
C ALA A 368 0.32 -25.76 16.23
N VAL A 369 -0.01 -24.53 16.64
CA VAL A 369 0.22 -24.02 18.00
C VAL A 369 -0.63 -24.79 19.03
N ARG A 370 -1.90 -25.09 18.71
CA ARG A 370 -2.75 -25.93 19.57
C ARG A 370 -2.17 -27.34 19.75
N ALA A 371 -1.58 -27.92 18.70
CA ALA A 371 -0.90 -29.21 18.79
C ALA A 371 0.38 -29.13 19.66
N LEU A 372 1.17 -28.07 19.50
CA LEU A 372 2.32 -27.78 20.35
C LEU A 372 1.90 -27.66 21.83
N HIS A 373 0.83 -26.91 22.11
CA HIS A 373 0.29 -26.73 23.45
C HIS A 373 -0.12 -28.06 24.08
N ARG A 374 -0.91 -28.90 23.37
CA ARG A 374 -1.30 -30.22 23.88
C ARG A 374 -0.08 -31.06 24.27
N ARG A 375 0.95 -31.07 23.43
CA ARG A 375 2.18 -31.84 23.66
C ARG A 375 2.92 -31.40 24.93
N TYR A 376 3.09 -30.09 25.14
CA TYR A 376 3.95 -29.58 26.22
C TYR A 376 3.21 -29.19 27.50
N ALA A 377 1.96 -28.74 27.41
CA ALA A 377 1.14 -28.35 28.56
C ALA A 377 0.36 -29.53 29.13
N THR A 378 -0.18 -30.41 28.28
CA THR A 378 -1.09 -31.51 28.72
C THR A 378 -0.46 -32.89 28.66
N GLY A 379 0.72 -33.04 28.04
CA GLY A 379 1.39 -34.33 27.83
C GLY A 379 0.66 -35.27 26.87
N LYS A 380 -0.35 -34.78 26.14
CA LYS A 380 -1.17 -35.55 25.19
C LYS A 380 -0.79 -35.21 23.75
N SER A 381 -0.69 -36.21 22.89
CA SER A 381 -0.59 -36.07 21.44
C SER A 381 -1.75 -36.80 20.76
N ARG A 382 -2.27 -36.26 19.66
CA ARG A 382 -3.30 -36.92 18.84
C ARG A 382 -2.70 -37.37 17.51
N ALA A 383 -3.23 -38.47 16.98
CA ALA A 383 -2.94 -38.88 15.61
C ALA A 383 -3.38 -37.77 14.64
N GLY A 384 -2.48 -37.35 13.74
CA GLY A 384 -2.72 -36.24 12.81
C GLY A 384 -2.38 -34.84 13.35
N ASP A 385 -1.73 -34.72 14.51
CA ASP A 385 -1.25 -33.43 15.01
C ASP A 385 -0.25 -32.77 14.04
N VAL A 386 -0.57 -31.56 13.59
CA VAL A 386 0.33 -30.75 12.74
C VAL A 386 1.55 -30.34 13.56
N SER A 387 2.74 -30.79 13.16
CA SER A 387 4.00 -30.40 13.80
C SER A 387 4.54 -29.12 13.19
N ILE A 388 4.91 -28.16 14.05
CA ILE A 388 5.68 -26.98 13.64
C ILE A 388 7.14 -27.40 13.50
N ASP A 389 7.77 -27.07 12.37
CA ASP A 389 9.21 -27.18 12.22
C ASP A 389 9.90 -26.25 13.23
N PRO A 390 10.86 -26.72 14.05
CA PRO A 390 11.53 -25.89 15.05
C PRO A 390 12.15 -24.60 14.48
N SER A 391 12.57 -24.62 13.21
CA SER A 391 13.13 -23.45 12.52
C SER A 391 12.08 -22.39 12.14
N GLU A 392 10.82 -22.81 11.95
CA GLU A 392 9.69 -21.94 11.58
C GLU A 392 8.96 -21.40 12.82
N ALA A 393 9.05 -22.10 13.95
CA ALA A 393 8.30 -21.79 15.17
C ALA A 393 8.38 -20.32 15.63
N PRO A 394 9.56 -19.64 15.65
CA PRO A 394 9.61 -18.22 15.97
C PRO A 394 8.76 -17.34 15.03
N GLU A 395 8.75 -17.65 13.74
CA GLU A 395 8.02 -16.87 12.73
C GLU A 395 6.52 -17.16 12.75
N VAL A 396 6.11 -18.37 13.11
CA VAL A 396 4.69 -18.68 13.39
C VAL A 396 4.14 -17.77 14.49
N TRP A 397 4.86 -17.64 15.60
CA TRP A 397 4.44 -16.76 16.70
C TRP A 397 4.39 -15.29 16.28
N ARG A 398 5.47 -14.80 15.62
CA ARG A 398 5.54 -13.40 15.18
C ARG A 398 4.49 -13.06 14.13
N LEU A 399 4.13 -14.00 13.25
CA LEU A 399 3.01 -13.83 12.34
C LEU A 399 1.71 -13.64 13.13
N LEU A 400 1.36 -14.57 14.03
CA LEU A 400 0.13 -14.48 14.84
C LEU A 400 0.04 -13.16 15.62
N GLY A 401 1.15 -12.68 16.19
CA GLY A 401 1.21 -11.40 16.90
C GLY A 401 1.08 -10.17 16.01
N SER A 402 1.33 -10.31 14.71
CA SER A 402 1.23 -9.20 13.76
C SER A 402 -0.18 -9.02 13.18
N LEU A 403 -1.08 -10.00 13.34
CA LEU A 403 -2.42 -9.99 12.75
C LEU A 403 -3.44 -9.24 13.63
N GLU A 404 -3.46 -7.91 13.52
CA GLU A 404 -4.26 -7.06 14.40
C GLU A 404 -5.78 -7.15 14.14
N LEU A 405 -6.22 -7.64 12.98
CA LEU A 405 -7.65 -7.80 12.65
C LEU A 405 -8.25 -9.13 13.14
N LEU A 406 -7.46 -9.99 13.81
CA LEU A 406 -8.03 -11.15 14.51
C LEU A 406 -9.05 -10.69 15.56
N SER A 407 -10.10 -11.49 15.74
CA SER A 407 -11.12 -11.18 16.74
C SER A 407 -10.54 -11.29 18.15
N VAL A 408 -11.11 -10.53 19.09
CA VAL A 408 -10.68 -10.57 20.50
C VAL A 408 -10.65 -12.01 21.05
N PRO A 409 -11.67 -12.87 20.83
CA PRO A 409 -11.62 -14.27 21.29
C PRO A 409 -10.42 -15.07 20.79
N VAL A 410 -10.01 -14.89 19.53
CA VAL A 410 -8.84 -15.56 18.97
C VAL A 410 -7.56 -15.04 19.63
N LYS A 411 -7.44 -13.72 19.85
CA LYS A 411 -6.29 -13.13 20.55
C LYS A 411 -6.19 -13.63 22.00
N LEU A 412 -7.32 -13.73 22.70
CA LEU A 412 -7.39 -14.30 24.05
C LEU A 412 -6.92 -15.75 24.09
N GLU A 413 -7.34 -16.57 23.11
CA GLU A 413 -6.88 -17.94 22.99
C GLU A 413 -5.36 -18.01 22.82
N ILE A 414 -4.79 -17.25 21.86
CA ILE A 414 -3.35 -17.23 21.62
C ILE A 414 -2.60 -16.84 22.89
N GLY A 415 -3.04 -15.79 23.58
CA GLY A 415 -2.39 -15.33 24.81
C GLY A 415 -2.40 -16.38 25.92
N ARG A 416 -3.54 -17.07 26.14
CA ARG A 416 -3.62 -18.19 27.08
C ARG A 416 -2.66 -19.33 26.71
N LEU A 417 -2.62 -19.71 25.42
CA LEU A 417 -1.71 -20.76 24.95
C LEU A 417 -0.24 -20.39 25.18
N ILE A 418 0.12 -19.11 25.01
CA ILE A 418 1.47 -18.62 25.32
C ILE A 418 1.75 -18.72 26.81
N VAL A 419 0.87 -18.20 27.66
CA VAL A 419 1.06 -18.21 29.14
C VAL A 419 1.29 -19.63 29.65
N ASP A 420 0.51 -20.61 29.20
CA ASP A 420 0.68 -22.03 29.57
C ASP A 420 2.01 -22.65 29.12
N LEU A 421 2.63 -22.07 28.07
CA LEU A 421 3.89 -22.52 27.49
C LEU A 421 5.11 -21.76 28.01
N LEU A 422 4.92 -20.59 28.64
CA LEU A 422 6.01 -19.72 29.07
C LEU A 422 6.98 -20.42 30.03
N ASP A 423 6.54 -21.36 30.86
CA ASP A 423 7.42 -22.04 31.85
C ASP A 423 8.12 -23.29 31.30
N LYS A 424 7.88 -23.66 30.04
CA LYS A 424 8.38 -24.91 29.47
C LYS A 424 9.81 -24.70 28.94
N ARG A 425 10.83 -25.04 29.73
CA ARG A 425 12.27 -24.94 29.37
C ARG A 425 12.64 -25.51 27.99
N LYS A 426 11.95 -26.56 27.53
CA LYS A 426 12.17 -27.14 26.18
C LYS A 426 11.84 -26.17 25.03
N LEU A 427 11.14 -25.09 25.31
CA LEU A 427 10.74 -24.07 24.35
C LEU A 427 11.59 -22.80 24.43
N ASP A 428 12.62 -22.72 25.28
CA ASP A 428 13.37 -21.47 25.55
C ASP A 428 13.80 -20.72 24.26
N LYS A 429 14.15 -21.44 23.19
CA LYS A 429 14.53 -20.87 21.88
C LYS A 429 13.43 -20.04 21.20
N VAL A 430 12.15 -20.29 21.50
CA VAL A 430 11.00 -19.57 20.92
C VAL A 430 10.34 -18.60 21.92
N HIS A 431 10.83 -18.51 23.16
CA HIS A 431 10.22 -17.67 24.18
C HIS A 431 10.25 -16.18 23.83
N SER A 432 11.34 -15.70 23.23
CA SER A 432 11.41 -14.30 22.80
C SER A 432 10.32 -13.96 21.77
N ALA A 433 10.02 -14.89 20.86
CA ALA A 433 8.95 -14.73 19.89
C ALA A 433 7.57 -14.79 20.57
N MET A 434 7.35 -15.72 21.51
CA MET A 434 6.10 -15.79 22.28
C MET A 434 5.86 -14.54 23.12
N ALA A 435 6.87 -14.03 23.82
CA ALA A 435 6.77 -12.81 24.61
C ALA A 435 6.48 -11.58 23.73
N TRP A 436 7.16 -11.48 22.58
CA TRP A 436 6.87 -10.44 21.60
C TRP A 436 5.42 -10.50 21.10
N THR A 437 4.94 -11.70 20.77
CA THR A 437 3.55 -11.92 20.34
C THR A 437 2.57 -11.51 21.43
N LEU A 438 2.82 -11.90 22.68
CA LEU A 438 1.96 -11.54 23.81
C LEU A 438 1.91 -10.02 24.01
N GLY A 439 3.05 -9.33 23.91
CA GLY A 439 3.12 -7.87 23.94
C GLY A 439 2.33 -7.21 22.83
N ARG A 440 2.39 -7.75 21.61
CA ARG A 440 1.62 -7.24 20.46
C ARG A 440 0.12 -7.47 20.60
N LEU A 441 -0.31 -8.64 21.07
CA LEU A 441 -1.73 -8.91 21.33
C LEU A 441 -2.26 -8.08 22.50
N GLY A 442 -1.40 -7.82 23.48
CA GLY A 442 -1.67 -7.00 24.67
C GLY A 442 -1.52 -5.50 24.44
N GLN A 443 -1.14 -5.03 23.25
CA GLN A 443 -0.95 -3.59 23.00
C GLN A 443 -2.25 -2.80 23.14
N ARG A 444 -2.15 -1.54 23.56
CA ARG A 444 -3.30 -0.63 23.74
C ARG A 444 -3.52 0.27 22.53
N VAL A 445 -2.45 0.54 21.79
CA VAL A 445 -2.46 1.31 20.55
C VAL A 445 -2.03 0.36 19.43
N PRO A 446 -2.99 -0.19 18.66
CA PRO A 446 -2.66 -0.98 17.49
C PRO A 446 -1.92 -0.15 16.43
N VAL A 447 -1.12 -0.80 15.59
CA VAL A 447 -0.39 -0.12 14.51
C VAL A 447 -1.32 0.20 13.34
N TYR A 448 -2.30 -0.66 13.07
CA TYR A 448 -3.23 -0.51 11.96
C TYR A 448 -4.64 -1.04 12.25
N GLY A 449 -4.81 -1.90 13.27
CA GLY A 449 -6.10 -2.45 13.65
C GLY A 449 -7.00 -1.43 14.37
N PRO A 450 -8.33 -1.52 14.22
CA PRO A 450 -9.25 -0.65 14.96
C PRO A 450 -9.27 -0.99 16.46
N LEU A 451 -9.56 0.01 17.29
CA LEU A 451 -9.55 -0.11 18.77
C LEU A 451 -10.50 -1.20 19.31
N ASN A 452 -11.56 -1.54 18.58
CA ASN A 452 -12.48 -2.61 18.95
C ASN A 452 -11.88 -4.03 18.85
N THR A 453 -10.65 -4.17 18.36
CA THR A 453 -9.91 -5.45 18.33
C THR A 453 -8.92 -5.60 19.49
N VAL A 454 -8.81 -4.58 20.36
CA VAL A 454 -7.94 -4.60 21.54
C VAL A 454 -8.53 -5.54 22.59
N VAL A 455 -7.70 -6.40 23.19
CA VAL A 455 -8.14 -7.31 24.26
C VAL A 455 -8.45 -6.53 25.55
N PRO A 456 -9.32 -7.04 26.44
CA PRO A 456 -9.61 -6.40 27.73
C PRO A 456 -8.35 -6.03 28.52
N ARG A 457 -8.41 -4.93 29.28
CA ARG A 457 -7.27 -4.41 30.04
C ARG A 457 -6.78 -5.43 31.06
N GLU A 458 -7.73 -6.07 31.74
CA GLU A 458 -7.52 -7.07 32.78
C GLU A 458 -6.68 -8.22 32.23
N GLN A 459 -7.05 -8.72 31.05
CA GLN A 459 -6.30 -9.80 30.41
C GLN A 459 -4.87 -9.38 30.04
N ALA A 460 -4.68 -8.18 29.52
CA ALA A 460 -3.34 -7.69 29.18
C ALA A 460 -2.46 -7.50 30.43
N ALA A 461 -3.05 -7.10 31.56
CA ALA A 461 -2.35 -7.01 32.84
C ALA A 461 -1.92 -8.40 33.34
N GLU A 462 -2.80 -9.41 33.27
CA GLU A 462 -2.44 -10.80 33.61
C GLU A 462 -1.27 -11.33 32.78
N TRP A 463 -1.27 -11.05 31.48
CA TRP A 463 -0.18 -11.44 30.58
C TRP A 463 1.13 -10.75 30.93
N LEU A 464 1.08 -9.45 31.26
CA LEU A 464 2.24 -8.69 31.71
C LEU A 464 2.82 -9.28 33.01
N GLU A 465 1.97 -9.61 33.98
CA GLU A 465 2.40 -10.25 35.22
C GLU A 465 3.07 -11.60 34.97
N ALA A 466 2.52 -12.43 34.07
CA ALA A 466 3.12 -13.71 33.72
C ALA A 466 4.53 -13.55 33.12
N LEU A 467 4.73 -12.54 32.26
CA LEU A 467 6.05 -12.22 31.69
C LEU A 467 7.03 -11.72 32.76
N LEU A 468 6.58 -10.84 33.67
CA LEU A 468 7.41 -10.28 34.73
C LEU A 468 7.87 -11.35 35.74
N ARG A 469 6.99 -12.27 36.14
CA ARG A 469 7.34 -13.37 37.05
C ARG A 469 8.48 -14.22 36.49
N ARG A 470 8.43 -14.56 35.20
CA ARG A 470 9.48 -15.34 34.55
C ARG A 470 10.82 -14.60 34.44
N ASP A 471 10.81 -13.29 34.16
CA ASP A 471 12.07 -12.51 34.09
C ASP A 471 12.77 -12.47 35.46
N LEU A 472 12.01 -12.41 36.55
CA LEU A 472 12.54 -12.50 37.91
C LEU A 472 13.16 -13.88 38.19
N ASP A 473 12.50 -14.97 37.78
CA ASP A 473 13.03 -16.33 37.93
C ASP A 473 14.34 -16.55 37.14
N ASN A 474 14.46 -15.96 35.95
CA ASN A 474 15.68 -16.03 35.12
C ASN A 474 16.85 -15.21 35.67
N ARG A 475 16.61 -14.18 36.51
CA ARG A 475 17.67 -13.37 37.14
C ARG A 475 18.14 -13.93 38.48
N THR A 476 17.37 -14.82 39.10
CA THR A 476 17.61 -15.37 40.44
C THR A 476 18.17 -16.79 40.44
N GLY A 477 18.17 -17.48 39.29
CA GLY A 477 18.87 -18.74 39.05
C GLY A 477 20.05 -18.56 38.10
#